data_AF-A0A1U9MBW4-F1
#
_entry.id   AF-A0A1U9MBW4-F1
#
_cell.length_a   1.000
_cell.length_b   1.000
_cell.length_c   1.000
_cell.angle_alpha   90.00
_cell.angle_beta   90.00
_cell.angle_gamma   90.00
#
_symmetry.space_group_name_H-M   'P 1'
#
loop_
_entity.id
_entity.type
_entity.pdbx_description
1 polymer ?
#
loop_
_entity_poly.entity_id
_entity_poly.type
_entity_poly.pdbx_seq_one_letter_code
_entity_poly.pdbx_strand_id
1 'polypeptide(L)'
;MCDFLGPLMRSLGFLTRLPINSHWFSPDHKISEDAHFFPIAGLIIGFISSLCLALVHLAGFNEWISATLSVLLTIIITGALHEDGLADVGDAFS
;
A
#
# COMPACT_ATOMS: atom_id res chain seq x y z
N MET A 1 6.74 -14.80 22.57
CA MET A 1 5.62 -14.14 21.88
C MET A 1 6.13 -13.86 20.49
N CYS A 2 5.59 -14.49 19.44
CA CYS A 2 6.08 -14.25 18.08
C CYS A 2 5.98 -12.75 17.77
N ASP A 3 7.09 -12.12 17.39
CA ASP A 3 7.15 -10.69 17.12
C ASP A 3 6.42 -10.37 15.81
N PHE A 4 5.08 -10.40 15.84
CA PHE A 4 4.18 -10.08 14.72
C PHE A 4 4.41 -8.66 14.19
N LEU A 5 4.83 -7.74 15.07
CA LEU A 5 4.98 -6.33 14.76
C LEU A 5 6.13 -6.07 13.77
N GLY A 6 7.24 -6.79 13.87
CA GLY A 6 8.42 -6.58 13.01
C GLY A 6 8.13 -6.83 11.53
N PRO A 7 7.69 -8.05 11.15
CA PRO A 7 7.32 -8.38 9.78
C PRO A 7 6.23 -7.47 9.22
N LEU A 8 5.24 -7.09 10.05
CA LEU A 8 4.18 -6.18 9.64
C LEU A 8 4.71 -4.77 9.34
N MET A 9 5.56 -4.20 10.21
CA MET A 9 6.13 -2.87 10.01
C MET A 9 7.03 -2.82 8.78
N ARG A 10 7.86 -3.85 8.55
CA ARG A 10 8.67 -3.96 7.32
C ARG A 10 7.80 -4.11 6.08
N SER A 11 6.75 -4.92 6.13
CA SER A 11 5.80 -5.07 5.02
C SER A 11 5.08 -3.76 4.70
N LEU A 12 4.63 -3.02 5.71
CA LEU A 12 4.03 -1.70 5.54
C LEU A 12 5.03 -0.69 4.99
N GLY A 13 6.27 -0.68 5.48
CA GLY A 13 7.30 0.22 4.95
C GLY A 13 7.77 -0.15 3.54
N PHE A 14 7.61 -1.39 3.11
CA PHE A 14 7.88 -1.81 1.74
C PHE A 14 6.72 -1.46 0.78
N LEU A 15 5.48 -1.68 1.21
CA LEU A 15 4.29 -1.47 0.37
C LEU A 15 3.75 -0.03 0.42
N THR A 16 4.25 0.82 1.33
CA THR A 16 3.79 2.21 1.50
C THR A 16 4.96 3.20 1.57
N ARG A 17 4.68 4.47 1.28
CA ARG A 17 5.58 5.62 1.48
C ARG A 17 5.50 6.20 2.90
N LEU A 18 4.88 5.50 3.85
CA LEU A 18 4.82 5.97 5.22
C LEU A 18 6.21 5.92 5.86
N PRO A 19 6.60 6.93 6.66
CA PRO A 19 7.89 6.95 7.33
C PRO A 19 7.90 5.92 8.48
N ILE A 20 8.28 4.68 8.16
CA ILE A 20 8.49 3.63 9.16
C ILE A 20 9.90 3.76 9.74
N ASN A 21 10.02 3.61 11.06
CA ASN A 21 11.29 3.74 11.76
C ASN A 21 12.32 2.73 11.23
N SER A 22 13.54 3.19 10.95
CA SER A 22 14.63 2.37 10.39
C SER A 22 15.05 1.22 11.31
N HIS A 23 14.76 1.29 12.62
CA HIS A 23 15.02 0.20 13.57
C HIS A 23 14.32 -1.12 13.19
N TRP A 24 13.22 -1.06 12.45
CA TRP A 24 12.53 -2.26 11.97
C TRP A 24 13.27 -2.99 10.85
N PHE A 25 14.21 -2.33 10.18
CA PHE A 25 14.96 -2.85 9.04
C PHE A 25 16.38 -3.25 9.45
N SER A 26 16.80 -4.44 9.00
CA SER A 26 18.16 -4.94 9.17
C SER A 26 18.75 -5.27 7.80
N PRO A 27 20.02 -4.94 7.50
CA PRO A 27 20.67 -5.31 6.25
C PRO A 27 20.69 -6.83 5.98
N ASP A 28 20.71 -7.63 7.05
CA ASP A 28 20.79 -9.08 6.96
C ASP A 28 19.41 -9.75 6.75
N HIS A 29 18.31 -9.00 6.90
CA HIS A 29 16.95 -9.52 6.84
C HIS A 29 16.31 -9.20 5.48
N LYS A 30 15.92 -10.21 4.72
CA LYS A 30 15.30 -9.99 3.40
C LYS A 30 13.80 -9.77 3.55
N ILE A 31 13.27 -8.78 2.85
CA ILE A 31 11.82 -8.50 2.85
C ILE A 31 10.98 -9.69 2.36
N SER A 32 11.54 -10.55 1.51
CA SER A 32 10.89 -11.78 1.03
C SER A 32 10.53 -12.74 2.17
N GLU A 33 11.25 -12.70 3.29
CA GLU A 33 10.97 -13.52 4.47
C GLU A 33 9.65 -13.09 5.14
N ASP A 34 9.26 -11.82 4.98
CA ASP A 34 8.02 -11.26 5.53
C ASP A 34 6.88 -11.21 4.51
N ALA A 35 7.03 -11.77 3.31
CA ALA A 35 6.02 -11.68 2.24
C ALA A 35 4.64 -12.25 2.66
N HIS A 36 4.61 -13.16 3.63
CA HIS A 36 3.37 -13.70 4.21
C HIS A 36 2.55 -12.65 5.00
N PHE A 37 3.13 -11.50 5.34
CA PHE A 37 2.46 -10.34 5.93
C PHE A 37 1.95 -9.32 4.90
N PHE A 38 2.31 -9.46 3.62
CA PHE A 38 1.82 -8.55 2.58
C PHE A 38 0.29 -8.54 2.47
N PRO A 39 -0.44 -9.67 2.60
CA PRO A 39 -1.90 -9.64 2.61
C PRO A 39 -2.46 -8.81 3.78
N ILE A 40 -1.82 -8.85 4.96
CA ILE A 40 -2.26 -8.09 6.14
C ILE A 40 -2.00 -6.60 5.94
N ALA A 41 -0.82 -6.23 5.43
CA ALA A 41 -0.52 -4.85 5.05
C ALA A 41 -1.49 -4.35 3.95
N GLY A 42 -1.79 -5.19 2.96
CA GLY A 42 -2.77 -4.93 1.91
C GLY A 42 -4.19 -4.71 2.46
N LEU A 43 -4.62 -5.48 3.46
CA LEU A 43 -5.91 -5.26 4.14
C LEU A 43 -5.97 -3.88 4.81
N ILE A 44 -4.87 -3.43 5.42
CA ILE A 44 -4.80 -2.10 6.04
C ILE A 44 -4.94 -1.00 4.97
N ILE A 45 -4.22 -1.13 3.86
CA ILE A 45 -4.28 -0.17 2.74
C ILE A 45 -5.69 -0.16 2.12
N GLY A 46 -6.27 -1.34 1.86
CA GLY A 46 -7.62 -1.51 1.33
C GLY A 46 -8.70 -0.97 2.27
N PHE A 47 -8.53 -1.12 3.59
CA PHE A 47 -9.41 -0.52 4.57
C PHE A 47 -9.38 1.02 4.51
N ILE A 48 -8.20 1.63 4.41
CA ILE A 48 -8.06 3.09 4.27
C ILE A 48 -8.70 3.58 2.95
N SER A 49 -8.46 2.88 1.85
CA SER A 49 -9.02 3.21 0.53
C SER A 49 -10.55 3.06 0.48
N SER A 50 -11.10 1.99 1.05
CA SER A 50 -12.55 1.78 1.14
C SER A 50 -13.23 2.78 2.06
N LEU A 51 -12.58 3.17 3.16
CA LEU A 51 -13.09 4.22 4.04
C LEU A 51 -13.15 5.57 3.31
N CYS A 52 -12.10 5.93 2.55
CA CYS A 52 -12.12 7.13 1.72
C CYS A 52 -13.25 7.09 0.69
N LEU A 53 -13.41 5.97 -0.02
CA LEU A 53 -14.50 5.77 -0.98
C LEU A 53 -15.87 6.00 -0.32
N ALA A 54 -16.11 5.36 0.83
CA ALA A 54 -17.37 5.46 1.56
C ALA A 54 -17.64 6.89 2.05
N LEU A 55 -16.63 7.59 2.57
CA LEU A 55 -16.77 8.96 3.06
C LEU A 55 -17.06 9.96 1.93
N VAL A 56 -16.34 9.84 0.81
CA VAL A 56 -16.57 10.70 -0.36
C VAL A 56 -17.95 10.44 -0.96
N HIS A 57 -18.35 9.18 -1.04
CA HIS A 57 -19.68 8.82 -1.52
C HIS A 57 -20.78 9.35 -0.59
N LEU A 58 -20.62 9.21 0.73
CA LEU A 58 -21.57 9.73 1.72
C LEU A 58 -21.64 11.26 1.72
N ALA A 59 -20.57 11.95 1.31
CA ALA A 59 -20.57 13.40 1.12
C ALA A 59 -21.36 13.88 -0.13
N GLY A 60 -21.93 12.94 -0.92
CA GLY A 60 -22.81 13.26 -2.05
C GLY A 60 -22.10 13.40 -3.40
N PHE A 61 -20.82 13.02 -3.49
CA PHE A 61 -20.11 12.96 -4.77
C PHE A 61 -20.54 11.74 -5.59
N ASN A 62 -20.44 11.86 -6.92
CA ASN A 62 -20.75 10.73 -7.80
C ASN A 62 -19.72 9.59 -7.67
N GLU A 63 -20.06 8.43 -8.23
CA GLU A 63 -19.23 7.22 -8.15
C GLU A 63 -17.84 7.41 -8.80
N TRP A 64 -17.77 8.11 -9.93
CA TRP A 64 -16.50 8.37 -10.63
C TRP A 64 -15.53 9.20 -9.79
N ILE A 65 -16.00 10.27 -9.16
CA ILE A 65 -15.19 11.13 -8.28
C ILE A 65 -14.75 10.34 -7.05
N SER A 66 -15.66 9.58 -6.46
CA SER A 66 -15.39 8.76 -5.27
C SER A 66 -14.32 7.70 -5.56
N ALA A 67 -14.46 6.98 -6.66
CA ALA A 67 -13.49 5.98 -7.10
C ALA A 67 -12.13 6.60 -7.44
N THR A 68 -12.13 7.73 -8.17
CA THR A 68 -10.89 8.43 -8.54
C THR A 68 -10.13 8.88 -7.30
N LEU A 69 -10.79 9.50 -6.33
CA LEU A 69 -10.16 9.93 -5.07
C LEU A 69 -9.64 8.75 -4.24
N SER A 70 -10.38 7.63 -4.21
CA SER A 70 -9.96 6.42 -3.51
C SER A 70 -8.71 5.78 -4.16
N VAL A 71 -8.63 5.77 -5.49
CA VAL A 71 -7.43 5.30 -6.24
C VAL A 71 -6.26 6.26 -6.03
N LEU A 72 -6.48 7.57 -6.15
CA LEU A 72 -5.45 8.59 -5.89
C LEU A 72 -4.88 8.49 -4.48
N LEU A 73 -5.72 8.23 -3.48
CA LEU A 73 -5.26 8.00 -2.11
C LEU A 73 -4.35 6.76 -2.03
N THR A 74 -4.71 5.66 -2.69
CA THR A 74 -3.88 4.45 -2.75
C THR A 74 -2.54 4.72 -3.44
N ILE A 75 -2.54 5.48 -4.54
CA ILE A 75 -1.32 5.92 -5.24
C ILE A 75 -0.41 6.72 -4.29
N ILE A 76 -0.96 7.69 -3.56
CA ILE A 76 -0.19 8.54 -2.63
C ILE A 76 0.40 7.70 -1.49
N ILE A 77 -0.40 6.80 -0.91
CA ILE A 77 0.04 5.95 0.21
C ILE A 77 1.09 4.95 -0.25
N THR A 78 0.93 4.32 -1.40
CA THR A 78 1.82 3.24 -1.89
C THR A 78 3.01 3.75 -2.68
N GLY A 79 2.96 4.99 -3.16
CA GLY A 79 3.99 5.56 -4.03
C GLY A 79 3.89 5.12 -5.48
N ALA A 80 2.70 4.72 -5.94
CA ALA A 80 2.41 4.26 -7.30
C ALA A 80 3.12 2.95 -7.72
N LEU A 81 3.48 2.08 -6.76
CA LEU A 81 4.25 0.86 -7.05
C LEU A 81 3.57 -0.08 -8.07
N HIS A 82 2.23 -0.19 -8.02
CA HIS A 82 1.49 -1.05 -8.94
C HIS A 82 1.41 -0.44 -10.33
N GLU A 83 1.23 0.87 -10.40
CA GLU A 83 1.13 1.66 -11.61
C GLU A 83 2.48 1.73 -12.34
N ASP A 84 3.59 1.80 -11.60
CA ASP A 84 4.97 1.72 -12.10
C ASP A 84 5.22 0.36 -12.77
N GLY A 85 4.87 -0.74 -12.10
CA GLY A 85 4.99 -2.08 -12.69
C GLY A 85 4.12 -2.30 -13.93
N LEU A 86 2.96 -1.65 -14.02
CA LEU A 86 2.13 -1.67 -15.24
C LEU A 86 2.78 -0.87 -16.37
N ALA A 87 3.41 0.27 -16.05
CA ALA A 87 4.13 1.11 -17.01
C ALA A 87 5.40 0.41 -17.53
N ASP A 88 6.18 -0.21 -16.65
CA ASP A 88 7.38 -1.01 -16.96
C ASP A 88 7.07 -2.19 -17.90
N VAL A 89 5.88 -2.79 -17.78
CA VAL A 89 5.43 -3.82 -18.73
C VAL A 89 5.14 -3.19 -20.09
N GLY A 90 4.57 -1.98 -20.12
CA GLY A 90 4.21 -1.29 -21.35
C GLY A 90 5.41 -0.80 -22.15
N ASP A 91 6.41 -0.20 -21.49
CA ASP A 91 7.61 0.32 -22.15
C ASP A 91 8.63 -0.78 -22.51
N ALA A 92 8.59 -1.94 -21.85
CA ALA A 92 9.33 -3.13 -22.26
C ALA A 92 8.95 -3.65 -23.65
N PHE A 93 7.76 -3.31 -24.16
CA PHE A 93 7.32 -3.64 -25.52
C PHE A 93 7.63 -2.55 -26.55
N SER A 94 8.22 -1.41 -26.15
CA SER A 94 8.48 -0.25 -27.01
C SER A 94 9.91 -0.17 -27.57
#